data_AF-A0AB35ZDY2-F1
#
_entry.id   AF-A0AB35ZDY2-F1
#
_cell.length_a   1.000
_cell.length_b   1.000
_cell.length_c   1.000
_cell.angle_alpha   90.00
_cell.angle_beta   90.00
_cell.angle_gamma   90.00
#
_symmetry.space_group_name_H-M   'P 1'
#
loop_
_entity.id
_entity.type
_entity.pdbx_description
1 polymer ?
#
loop_
_entity_poly.entity_id
_entity_poly.type
_entity_poly.pdbx_seq_one_letter_code
_entity_poly.pdbx_strand_id
1 'polypeptide(L)'
;MINSTGVGTAGRVTLFDLNGKYAVDNHITILRTKNGVDNLYVFYTLAYGIGFKNIEAMAAGTSGQIELSVSTIQNIKIPLPPIDIQKKIVEECEKIDQVVTKNKEMIREMQTNMEAIISSLEGLRQPLKTIMCYGKERISYSAIMPETYVSTDNMEQNCEGIVPYNGTPNVNTIVAYQKGDILLSNIRPYLKKLWLANCNGGCSPDVLVLHNNRPAQVDSSFIYYSLRRQGFFDFIMSDIKGMKMPRGKKETIEKFEIILPSLDKQKEVVEKMSKIDEEISKAKQYVANAYSAKQAILDKYLK
;
A
#
# COMPACT_ATOMS: atom_id res chain seq x y z
N MET A 1 -3.24 26.19 -3.50
CA MET A 1 -1.77 26.36 -3.34
C MET A 1 -1.07 25.36 -4.25
N ILE A 2 0.11 25.72 -4.77
CA ILE A 2 0.94 24.85 -5.60
C ILE A 2 2.34 24.78 -4.99
N ASN A 3 2.88 23.57 -4.83
CA ASN A 3 4.28 23.41 -4.45
C ASN A 3 5.20 23.77 -5.62
N SER A 4 6.12 24.70 -5.41
CA SER A 4 6.95 25.28 -6.47
C SER A 4 8.25 24.53 -6.72
N THR A 5 8.76 23.72 -5.79
CA THR A 5 10.09 23.09 -5.95
C THR A 5 10.12 21.59 -5.68
N GLY A 6 11.20 20.97 -6.18
CA GLY A 6 11.60 19.60 -5.87
C GLY A 6 11.16 18.58 -6.91
N VAL A 7 12.07 17.67 -7.26
CA VAL A 7 11.80 16.57 -8.19
C VAL A 7 10.83 15.59 -7.53
N GLY A 8 9.74 15.26 -8.21
CA GLY A 8 8.65 14.43 -7.69
C GLY A 8 7.65 15.18 -6.81
N THR A 9 7.83 16.50 -6.61
CA THR A 9 6.99 17.31 -5.73
C THR A 9 6.52 18.63 -6.33
N ALA A 10 7.26 19.24 -7.26
CA ALA A 10 6.87 20.48 -7.92
C ALA A 10 5.59 20.27 -8.73
N GLY A 11 4.60 21.15 -8.55
CA GLY A 11 3.31 21.10 -9.25
C GLY A 11 2.21 20.38 -8.48
N ARG A 12 2.48 19.89 -7.25
CA ARG A 12 1.42 19.36 -6.38
C ARG A 12 0.48 20.49 -5.98
N VAL A 13 -0.81 20.26 -6.20
CA VAL A 13 -1.87 21.23 -5.93
C VAL A 13 -2.64 20.79 -4.69
N THR A 14 -2.89 21.72 -3.77
CA THR A 14 -3.75 21.49 -2.61
C THR A 14 -4.68 22.66 -2.37
N LEU A 15 -5.86 22.39 -1.81
CA LEU A 15 -6.72 23.39 -1.20
C LEU A 15 -6.20 23.72 0.19
N PHE A 16 -6.43 24.95 0.64
CA PHE A 16 -6.23 25.37 2.03
C PHE A 16 -7.60 25.78 2.58
N ASP A 17 -8.08 25.07 3.59
CA ASP A 17 -9.44 25.16 4.13
C ASP A 17 -9.48 25.36 5.66
N LEU A 18 -8.35 25.66 6.28
CA LEU A 18 -8.27 25.93 7.72
C LEU A 18 -8.58 27.40 8.05
N ASN A 19 -9.28 27.60 9.17
CA ASN A 19 -9.62 28.92 9.69
C ASN A 19 -8.50 29.49 10.56
N GLY A 20 -8.03 30.71 10.25
CA GLY A 20 -7.03 31.40 11.06
C GLY A 20 -5.99 32.16 10.24
N LYS A 21 -4.99 32.72 10.92
CA LYS A 21 -3.82 33.35 10.28
C LYS A 21 -2.69 32.33 10.20
N TYR A 22 -2.24 32.06 8.98
CA TYR A 22 -1.16 31.11 8.71
C TYR A 22 -0.13 31.74 7.77
N ALA A 23 1.14 31.37 7.97
CA ALA A 23 2.20 31.64 7.03
C ALA A 23 2.44 30.39 6.17
N VAL A 24 2.81 30.58 4.91
CA VAL A 24 3.26 29.50 4.03
C VAL A 24 4.76 29.61 3.80
N ASP A 25 5.39 28.48 3.55
CA ASP A 25 6.80 28.43 3.16
C ASP A 25 7.02 29.12 1.79
N ASN A 26 8.22 29.64 1.56
CA ASN A 26 8.58 30.37 0.34
C ASN A 26 8.48 29.51 -0.93
N HIS A 27 8.56 28.18 -0.80
CA HIS A 27 8.41 27.25 -1.93
C HIS A 27 6.95 26.90 -2.23
N ILE A 28 5.97 27.59 -1.64
CA ILE A 28 4.54 27.40 -1.89
C ILE A 28 3.95 28.64 -2.56
N THR A 29 3.44 28.49 -3.77
CA THR A 29 2.68 29.54 -4.45
C THR A 29 1.21 29.51 -4.03
N ILE A 30 0.72 30.63 -3.49
CA ILE A 30 -0.71 30.83 -3.20
C ILE A 30 -1.40 31.33 -4.47
N LEU A 31 -2.45 30.62 -4.88
CA LEU A 31 -3.36 31.06 -5.92
C LEU A 31 -4.66 31.56 -5.28
N ARG A 32 -5.13 32.72 -5.73
CA ARG A 32 -6.43 33.29 -5.34
C ARG A 32 -7.22 33.56 -6.60
N THR A 33 -8.46 33.07 -6.65
CA THR A 33 -9.30 33.31 -7.82
C THR A 33 -9.80 34.75 -7.86
N LYS A 34 -10.08 35.23 -9.07
CA LYS A 34 -10.77 36.50 -9.30
C LYS A 34 -12.28 36.30 -9.18
N ASN A 35 -13.01 37.41 -9.07
CA ASN A 35 -14.48 37.39 -9.08
C ASN A 35 -15.02 36.62 -10.29
N GLY A 36 -16.06 35.81 -10.05
CA GLY A 36 -16.67 34.96 -11.08
C GLY A 36 -15.94 33.64 -11.35
N VAL A 37 -14.93 33.29 -10.56
CA VAL A 37 -14.19 32.03 -10.66
C VAL A 37 -14.18 31.30 -9.32
N ASP A 38 -14.68 30.07 -9.31
CA ASP A 38 -14.76 29.24 -8.11
C ASP A 38 -13.38 28.66 -7.74
N ASN A 39 -13.00 28.75 -6.47
CA ASN A 39 -11.71 28.27 -5.95
C ASN A 39 -11.56 26.74 -6.08
N LEU A 40 -12.63 25.99 -5.78
CA LEU A 40 -12.64 24.54 -5.84
C LEU A 40 -12.61 24.07 -7.30
N TYR A 41 -13.29 24.77 -8.20
CA TYR A 41 -13.21 24.50 -9.63
C TYR A 41 -11.77 24.57 -10.14
N VAL A 42 -11.05 25.66 -9.79
CA VAL A 42 -9.64 25.82 -10.17
C VAL A 42 -8.77 24.75 -9.54
N PHE A 43 -9.01 24.39 -8.27
CA PHE A 43 -8.33 23.28 -7.61
C PHE A 43 -8.51 21.97 -8.38
N TYR A 44 -9.75 21.57 -8.70
CA TYR A 44 -10.01 20.32 -9.40
C TYR A 44 -9.41 20.31 -10.81
N THR A 45 -9.53 21.42 -11.54
CA THR A 45 -9.00 21.56 -12.89
C THR A 45 -7.48 21.42 -12.91
N LEU A 46 -6.78 22.07 -11.98
CA LEU A 46 -5.32 21.94 -11.90
C LEU A 46 -4.89 20.54 -11.41
N ALA A 47 -5.55 20.01 -10.38
CA ALA A 47 -5.13 18.77 -9.72
C ALA A 47 -5.44 17.50 -10.53
N TYR A 48 -6.55 17.48 -11.28
CA TYR A 48 -7.04 16.27 -11.97
C TYR A 48 -7.23 16.46 -13.49
N GLY A 49 -7.54 17.69 -13.93
CA GLY A 49 -7.69 18.00 -15.36
C GLY A 49 -6.33 18.12 -16.05
N ILE A 50 -5.53 19.09 -15.60
CA ILE A 50 -4.14 19.25 -16.04
C ILE A 50 -3.29 18.16 -15.38
N GLY A 51 -3.39 18.01 -14.06
CA GLY A 51 -2.74 16.93 -13.32
C GLY A 51 -1.28 17.21 -12.95
N PHE A 52 -0.86 16.63 -11.82
CA PHE A 52 0.46 16.81 -11.23
C PHE A 52 1.61 16.64 -12.23
N LYS A 53 1.63 15.53 -12.99
CA LYS A 53 2.75 15.23 -13.91
C LYS A 53 2.90 16.27 -15.02
N ASN A 54 1.80 16.81 -15.52
CA ASN A 54 1.84 17.84 -16.56
C ASN A 54 2.32 19.18 -16.00
N ILE A 55 1.90 19.53 -14.79
CA ILE A 55 2.39 20.75 -14.12
C ILE A 55 3.88 20.59 -13.77
N GLU A 56 4.31 19.43 -13.26
CA GLU A 56 5.71 19.14 -12.97
C GLU A 56 6.61 19.26 -14.23
N ALA A 57 6.12 18.79 -15.38
CA ALA A 57 6.84 18.90 -16.65
C ALA A 57 7.02 20.36 -17.14
N MET A 58 6.27 21.32 -16.58
CA MET A 58 6.46 22.75 -16.85
C MET A 58 7.57 23.38 -15.99
N ALA A 59 8.09 22.65 -15.00
CA ALA A 59 9.17 23.12 -14.15
C ALA A 59 10.48 23.24 -14.94
N ALA A 60 11.27 24.26 -14.63
CA ALA A 60 12.59 24.47 -15.22
C ALA A 60 13.69 24.10 -14.21
N GLY A 61 14.84 23.65 -14.70
CA GLY A 61 16.01 23.32 -13.87
C GLY A 61 16.77 22.08 -14.33
N THR A 62 17.76 21.68 -13.54
CA THR A 62 18.57 20.48 -13.77
C THR A 62 18.18 19.37 -12.78
N SER A 63 18.56 18.11 -13.08
CA SER A 63 18.19 16.94 -12.28
C SER A 63 18.58 17.11 -10.80
N GLY A 64 17.59 17.33 -9.93
CA GLY A 64 17.75 17.52 -8.49
C GLY A 64 17.26 18.88 -7.99
N GLN A 65 17.16 19.89 -8.85
CA GLN A 65 16.68 21.23 -8.54
C GLN A 65 15.80 21.73 -9.68
N ILE A 66 14.51 21.38 -9.61
CA ILE A 66 13.48 21.92 -10.50
C ILE A 66 12.60 22.91 -9.74
N GLU A 67 12.16 23.94 -10.44
CA GLU A 67 11.30 24.98 -9.90
C GLU A 67 10.21 25.40 -10.90
N LEU A 68 9.01 25.64 -10.38
CA LEU A 68 7.90 26.28 -11.05
C LEU A 68 7.87 27.75 -10.67
N SER A 69 8.29 28.60 -11.60
CA SER A 69 8.21 30.04 -11.44
C SER A 69 6.74 30.50 -11.37
N VAL A 70 6.51 31.62 -10.68
CA VAL A 70 5.18 32.26 -10.62
C VAL A 70 4.67 32.57 -12.03
N SER A 71 5.54 32.99 -12.95
CA SER A 71 5.17 33.29 -14.34
C SER A 71 4.72 32.05 -15.10
N THR A 72 5.38 30.89 -14.91
CA THR A 72 4.92 29.62 -15.48
C THR A 72 3.54 29.27 -14.97
N ILE A 73 3.32 29.34 -13.64
CA ILE A 73 2.04 29.03 -13.01
C ILE A 73 0.92 29.96 -13.53
N GLN A 74 1.19 31.26 -13.66
CA GLN A 74 0.22 32.23 -14.17
C GLN A 74 -0.15 32.01 -15.64
N ASN A 75 0.72 31.38 -16.42
CA ASN A 75 0.51 31.10 -17.84
C ASN A 75 -0.19 29.77 -18.11
N ILE A 76 -0.43 28.94 -17.07
CA ILE A 76 -1.21 27.72 -17.20
C ILE A 76 -2.61 28.06 -17.71
N LYS A 77 -2.97 27.49 -18.87
CA LYS A 77 -4.29 27.67 -19.46
C LYS A 77 -5.27 26.71 -18.81
N ILE A 78 -6.33 27.26 -18.24
CA ILE A 78 -7.47 26.50 -17.72
C ILE A 78 -8.72 26.87 -18.53
N PRO A 79 -9.59 25.91 -18.85
CA PRO A 79 -10.92 26.23 -19.37
C PRO A 79 -11.71 27.02 -18.32
N LEU A 80 -12.58 27.93 -18.77
CA LEU A 80 -13.36 28.77 -17.88
C LEU A 80 -14.83 28.79 -18.33
N PRO A 81 -15.62 27.77 -17.96
CA PRO A 81 -17.04 27.75 -18.27
C PRO A 81 -17.81 28.72 -17.37
N PRO A 82 -19.10 28.99 -17.66
CA PRO A 82 -19.98 29.76 -16.79
C PRO A 82 -19.98 29.26 -15.33
N ILE A 83 -20.22 30.17 -14.38
CA ILE A 83 -20.08 29.90 -12.93
C ILE A 83 -21.01 28.78 -12.43
N ASP A 84 -22.16 28.58 -13.06
CA ASP A 84 -23.08 27.49 -12.76
C ASP A 84 -22.51 26.12 -13.17
N ILE A 85 -21.79 26.05 -14.29
CA ILE A 85 -21.08 24.83 -14.71
C ILE A 85 -19.89 24.56 -13.81
N GLN A 86 -19.12 25.59 -13.42
CA GLN A 86 -18.05 25.44 -12.44
C GLN A 86 -18.57 24.80 -11.15
N LYS A 87 -19.70 25.29 -10.62
CA LYS A 87 -20.35 24.74 -9.42
C LYS A 87 -20.82 23.29 -9.60
N LYS A 88 -21.36 22.91 -10.76
CA LYS A 88 -21.75 21.52 -11.04
C LYS A 88 -20.55 20.56 -11.02
N ILE A 89 -19.43 20.98 -11.61
CA ILE A 89 -18.17 20.21 -11.59
C ILE A 89 -17.70 20.02 -10.15
N VAL A 90 -17.69 21.10 -9.36
CA VAL A 90 -17.30 21.06 -7.94
C VAL A 90 -18.19 20.08 -7.18
N GLU A 91 -19.51 20.18 -7.31
CA GLU A 91 -20.45 19.32 -6.60
C GLU A 91 -20.25 17.82 -6.92
N GLU A 92 -20.04 17.46 -8.19
CA GLU A 92 -19.77 16.06 -8.57
C GLU A 92 -18.41 15.57 -8.04
N CYS A 93 -17.37 16.41 -8.08
CA CYS A 93 -16.04 16.05 -7.56
C CYS A 93 -16.02 15.94 -6.02
N GLU A 94 -16.72 16.80 -5.30
CA GLU A 94 -16.84 16.76 -3.85
C GLU A 94 -17.54 15.48 -3.38
N LYS A 95 -18.53 14.98 -4.12
CA LYS A 95 -19.16 13.68 -3.83
C LYS A 95 -18.12 12.55 -3.87
N ILE A 96 -17.19 12.57 -4.83
CA ILE A 96 -16.08 11.60 -4.87
C ILE A 96 -15.17 11.78 -3.66
N ASP A 97 -14.81 13.01 -3.30
CA ASP A 97 -13.96 13.28 -2.14
C ASP A 97 -14.56 12.77 -0.83
N GLN A 98 -15.86 12.97 -0.62
CA GLN A 98 -16.58 12.45 0.55
C GLN A 98 -16.51 10.93 0.61
N VAL A 99 -16.74 10.24 -0.51
CA VAL A 99 -16.64 8.78 -0.59
C VAL A 99 -15.20 8.31 -0.35
N VAL A 100 -14.19 9.01 -0.86
CA VAL A 100 -12.77 8.70 -0.62
C VAL A 100 -12.42 8.83 0.86
N THR A 101 -12.85 9.90 1.51
CA THR A 101 -12.63 10.12 2.95
C THR A 101 -13.25 9.00 3.77
N LYS A 102 -14.53 8.68 3.51
CA LYS A 102 -15.22 7.58 4.18
C LYS A 102 -14.53 6.23 3.98
N ASN A 103 -14.07 5.91 2.76
CA ASN A 103 -13.37 4.66 2.49
C ASN A 103 -12.01 4.60 3.21
N LYS A 104 -11.28 5.72 3.30
CA LYS A 104 -10.01 5.78 4.04
C LYS A 104 -10.22 5.57 5.55
N GLU A 105 -11.27 6.15 6.12
CA GLU A 105 -11.65 5.94 7.53
C GLU A 105 -12.06 4.49 7.77
N MET A 106 -12.94 3.95 6.92
CA MET A 106 -13.37 2.54 6.98
C MET A 106 -12.20 1.57 6.93
N ILE A 107 -11.20 1.80 6.06
CA ILE A 107 -9.98 0.97 6.02
C ILE A 107 -9.24 1.00 7.36
N ARG A 108 -9.09 2.17 8.00
CA ARG A 108 -8.40 2.29 9.29
C ARG A 108 -9.17 1.58 10.42
N GLU A 109 -10.48 1.74 10.46
CA GLU A 109 -11.36 1.08 11.43
C GLU A 109 -11.30 -0.44 11.28
N MET A 110 -11.37 -0.94 10.04
CA MET A 110 -11.26 -2.36 9.73
C MET A 110 -9.92 -2.95 10.12
N GLN A 111 -8.81 -2.25 9.85
CA GLN A 111 -7.48 -2.67 10.29
C GLN A 111 -7.37 -2.73 11.82
N THR A 112 -7.97 -1.77 12.52
CA THR A 112 -8.04 -1.76 13.99
C THR A 112 -8.87 -2.93 14.52
N ASN A 113 -9.99 -3.24 13.85
CA ASN A 113 -10.83 -4.38 14.19
C ASN A 113 -10.09 -5.72 14.02
N MET A 114 -9.33 -5.90 12.94
CA MET A 114 -8.49 -7.10 12.76
C MET A 114 -7.50 -7.27 13.93
N GLU A 115 -6.83 -6.20 14.35
CA GLU A 115 -5.90 -6.25 15.49
C GLU A 115 -6.63 -6.62 16.79
N ALA A 116 -7.83 -6.07 17.02
CA ALA A 116 -8.64 -6.36 18.19
C ALA A 116 -9.14 -7.82 18.21
N ILE A 117 -9.56 -8.38 17.07
CA ILE A 117 -9.99 -9.79 16.98
C ILE A 117 -8.85 -10.71 17.39
N ILE A 118 -7.62 -10.51 16.88
CA ILE A 118 -6.48 -11.37 17.27
C ILE A 118 -6.07 -11.14 18.73
N SER A 119 -6.09 -9.88 19.20
CA SER A 119 -5.68 -9.53 20.56
C SER A 119 -6.67 -10.00 21.63
N SER A 120 -7.94 -10.20 21.27
CA SER A 120 -8.99 -10.70 22.17
C SER A 120 -9.07 -12.23 22.21
N LEU A 121 -8.24 -12.95 21.43
CA LEU A 121 -8.22 -14.41 21.49
C LEU A 121 -7.72 -14.88 22.85
N GLU A 122 -8.42 -15.87 23.39
CA GLU A 122 -8.01 -16.59 24.60
C GLU A 122 -7.42 -17.94 24.21
N GLY A 123 -6.40 -18.37 24.94
CA GLY A 123 -5.76 -19.66 24.73
C GLY A 123 -4.30 -19.67 25.14
N LEU A 124 -3.69 -20.84 24.98
CA LEU A 124 -2.27 -21.02 25.25
C LEU A 124 -1.43 -20.37 24.14
N ARG A 125 -0.43 -19.60 24.56
CA ARG A 125 0.63 -19.11 23.68
C ARG A 125 1.58 -20.25 23.36
N GLN A 126 1.89 -20.41 22.09
CA GLN A 126 2.81 -21.41 21.60
C GLN A 126 3.86 -20.73 20.70
N PRO A 127 5.16 -21.07 20.86
CA PRO A 127 6.19 -20.58 19.97
C PRO A 127 5.97 -21.06 18.53
N LEU A 128 6.22 -20.20 17.56
CA LEU A 128 5.99 -20.48 16.14
C LEU A 128 6.67 -21.77 15.67
N LYS A 129 7.87 -22.09 16.16
CA LYS A 129 8.60 -23.34 15.85
C LYS A 129 7.84 -24.64 16.17
N THR A 130 6.86 -24.58 17.06
CA THR A 130 6.05 -25.75 17.44
C THR A 130 4.90 -26.01 16.46
N ILE A 131 4.64 -25.05 15.56
CA ILE A 131 3.48 -24.98 14.65
C ILE A 131 3.93 -24.91 13.17
N MET A 132 5.03 -24.20 12.91
CA MET A 132 5.58 -23.99 11.58
C MET A 132 7.02 -24.48 11.52
N CYS A 133 7.43 -25.01 10.37
CA CYS A 133 8.82 -25.35 10.07
C CYS A 133 9.30 -24.61 8.82
N TYR A 134 10.61 -24.41 8.68
CA TYR A 134 11.15 -23.81 7.46
C TYR A 134 11.13 -24.80 6.29
N GLY A 135 10.66 -24.36 5.13
CA GLY A 135 10.84 -25.06 3.86
C GLY A 135 12.33 -25.19 3.52
N LYS A 136 12.75 -26.41 3.17
CA LYS A 136 14.16 -26.75 2.88
C LYS A 136 14.35 -27.38 1.51
N GLU A 137 13.27 -27.81 0.86
CA GLU A 137 13.33 -28.46 -0.44
C GLU A 137 13.90 -27.49 -1.49
N ARG A 138 14.88 -27.98 -2.24
CA ARG A 138 15.57 -27.22 -3.27
C ARG A 138 15.27 -27.84 -4.62
N ILE A 139 14.76 -27.02 -5.54
CA ILE A 139 14.41 -27.44 -6.90
C ILE A 139 15.13 -26.55 -7.92
N SER A 140 15.23 -27.03 -9.16
CA SER A 140 15.72 -26.22 -10.29
C SER A 140 14.70 -25.13 -10.61
N TYR A 141 15.17 -23.92 -10.97
CA TYR A 141 14.27 -22.86 -11.45
C TYR A 141 13.43 -23.31 -12.66
N SER A 142 13.98 -24.15 -13.53
CA SER A 142 13.27 -24.72 -14.68
C SER A 142 12.10 -25.66 -14.32
N ALA A 143 11.96 -26.04 -13.04
CA ALA A 143 10.88 -26.92 -12.57
C ALA A 143 9.59 -26.16 -12.21
N ILE A 144 9.57 -24.83 -12.28
CA ILE A 144 8.41 -24.01 -11.97
C ILE A 144 8.02 -23.12 -13.16
N MET A 145 6.78 -22.62 -13.14
CA MET A 145 6.39 -21.58 -14.08
C MET A 145 6.97 -20.22 -13.64
N PRO A 146 7.51 -19.38 -14.55
CA PRO A 146 8.14 -18.11 -14.19
C PRO A 146 7.26 -17.19 -13.33
N GLU A 147 5.95 -17.17 -13.56
CA GLU A 147 4.95 -16.39 -12.81
C GLU A 147 4.78 -16.85 -11.35
N THR A 148 5.20 -18.07 -11.03
CA THR A 148 5.20 -18.63 -9.66
C THR A 148 6.51 -18.39 -8.92
N TYR A 149 7.48 -17.72 -9.56
CA TYR A 149 8.72 -17.34 -8.90
C TYR A 149 8.53 -16.14 -7.96
N VAL A 150 8.98 -16.28 -6.72
CA VAL A 150 8.88 -15.22 -5.69
C VAL A 150 10.27 -14.82 -5.20
N SER A 151 10.55 -13.53 -5.18
CA SER A 151 11.75 -12.94 -4.61
C SER A 151 11.36 -11.73 -3.75
N THR A 152 12.34 -11.14 -3.09
CA THR A 152 12.10 -9.91 -2.33
C THR A 152 11.65 -8.74 -3.21
N ASP A 153 11.86 -8.80 -4.53
CA ASP A 153 11.57 -7.70 -5.45
C ASP A 153 10.11 -7.66 -5.87
N ASN A 154 9.48 -8.82 -6.05
CA ASN A 154 8.08 -8.93 -6.48
C ASN A 154 7.10 -9.28 -5.35
N MET A 155 7.55 -9.30 -4.10
CA MET A 155 6.68 -9.25 -2.93
C MET A 155 6.33 -7.79 -2.60
N GLU A 156 5.04 -7.49 -2.53
CA GLU A 156 4.55 -6.15 -2.19
C GLU A 156 4.68 -5.87 -0.68
N GLN A 157 4.90 -4.60 -0.36
CA GLN A 157 5.01 -4.16 1.03
C GLN A 157 3.67 -4.26 1.75
N ASN A 158 3.68 -4.22 3.09
CA ASN A 158 2.46 -4.20 3.91
C ASN A 158 1.52 -5.40 3.70
N CYS A 159 2.08 -6.56 3.32
CA CYS A 159 1.34 -7.81 3.11
C CYS A 159 0.26 -7.67 2.03
N GLU A 160 0.54 -6.90 0.97
CA GLU A 160 -0.35 -6.70 -0.19
C GLU A 160 -0.16 -7.79 -1.27
N GLY A 161 0.54 -8.88 -0.93
CA GLY A 161 0.72 -10.05 -1.80
C GLY A 161 1.96 -9.97 -2.67
N ILE A 162 1.83 -10.46 -3.91
CA ILE A 162 2.91 -10.54 -4.89
C ILE A 162 2.44 -9.99 -6.25
N VAL A 163 3.40 -9.52 -7.04
CA VAL A 163 3.23 -9.18 -8.46
C VAL A 163 4.10 -10.12 -9.32
N PRO A 164 3.86 -10.23 -10.64
CA PRO A 164 4.75 -10.99 -11.51
C PRO A 164 6.19 -10.49 -11.42
N TYR A 165 7.15 -11.41 -11.36
CA TYR A 165 8.56 -11.06 -11.34
C TYR A 165 9.00 -10.59 -12.73
N ASN A 166 9.41 -9.32 -12.84
CA ASN A 166 9.83 -8.70 -14.12
C ASN A 166 11.35 -8.68 -14.32
N GLY A 167 12.12 -9.34 -13.46
CA GLY A 167 13.58 -9.41 -13.56
C GLY A 167 14.07 -10.65 -14.30
N THR A 168 15.39 -10.76 -14.45
CA THR A 168 16.05 -12.01 -14.88
C THR A 168 16.50 -12.77 -13.64
N PRO A 169 15.94 -13.97 -13.36
CA PRO A 169 16.37 -14.77 -12.23
C PRO A 169 17.84 -15.16 -12.39
N ASN A 170 18.69 -14.72 -11.47
CA ASN A 170 20.10 -15.12 -11.42
C ASN A 170 20.32 -16.28 -10.44
N VAL A 171 19.43 -17.28 -10.48
CA VAL A 171 19.44 -18.43 -9.57
C VAL A 171 19.08 -19.72 -10.32
N ASN A 172 19.95 -20.72 -10.23
CA ASN A 172 19.67 -22.05 -10.79
C ASN A 172 18.84 -22.91 -9.82
N THR A 173 19.03 -22.69 -8.52
CA THR A 173 18.40 -23.47 -7.45
C THR A 173 17.59 -22.54 -6.55
N ILE A 174 16.32 -22.89 -6.34
CA ILE A 174 15.34 -22.12 -5.55
C ILE A 174 14.78 -22.95 -4.40
N VAL A 175 14.12 -22.33 -3.42
CA VAL A 175 13.38 -23.06 -2.37
C VAL A 175 11.98 -23.35 -2.90
N ALA A 176 11.53 -24.59 -2.88
CA ALA A 176 10.14 -24.91 -3.24
C ALA A 176 9.18 -24.43 -2.14
N TYR A 177 8.01 -23.96 -2.56
CA TYR A 177 6.87 -23.71 -1.67
C TYR A 177 5.60 -24.31 -2.27
N GLN A 178 4.64 -24.60 -1.42
CA GLN A 178 3.33 -25.09 -1.82
C GLN A 178 2.21 -24.17 -1.36
N LYS A 179 1.04 -24.33 -1.98
CA LYS A 179 -0.19 -23.63 -1.58
C LYS A 179 -0.44 -23.84 -0.08
N GLY A 180 -0.68 -22.74 0.64
CA GLY A 180 -0.87 -22.73 2.09
C GLY A 180 0.41 -22.51 2.89
N ASP A 181 1.59 -22.45 2.26
CA ASP A 181 2.80 -21.95 2.91
C ASP A 181 2.75 -20.43 3.10
N ILE A 182 3.46 -19.94 4.11
CA ILE A 182 3.62 -18.49 4.33
C ILE A 182 5.04 -18.10 3.92
N LEU A 183 5.16 -17.18 2.96
CA LEU A 183 6.43 -16.64 2.50
C LEU A 183 6.71 -15.32 3.21
N LEU A 184 7.89 -15.21 3.81
CA LEU A 184 8.38 -14.03 4.51
C LEU A 184 9.69 -13.55 3.88
N SER A 185 9.71 -12.31 3.38
CA SER A 185 10.97 -11.67 2.99
C SER A 185 11.87 -11.52 4.21
N ASN A 186 13.08 -12.11 4.16
CA ASN A 186 14.05 -11.97 5.24
C ASN A 186 14.86 -10.68 5.17
N ILE A 187 14.64 -9.85 4.16
CA ILE A 187 15.33 -8.56 3.99
C ILE A 187 14.36 -7.44 4.34
N ARG A 188 14.84 -6.50 5.17
CA ARG A 188 14.11 -5.31 5.61
C ARG A 188 12.72 -5.67 6.16
N PRO A 189 12.64 -6.38 7.30
CA PRO A 189 11.37 -6.84 7.87
C PRO A 189 10.34 -5.71 8.07
N TYR A 190 10.79 -4.48 8.30
CA TYR A 190 9.94 -3.29 8.39
C TYR A 190 9.11 -2.98 7.13
N LEU A 191 9.46 -3.55 5.97
CA LEU A 191 8.65 -3.46 4.74
C LEU A 191 7.44 -4.40 4.76
N LYS A 192 7.37 -5.32 5.73
CA LYS A 192 6.23 -6.21 5.97
C LYS A 192 5.82 -7.04 4.75
N LYS A 193 6.80 -7.61 4.05
CA LYS A 193 6.58 -8.46 2.88
C LYS A 193 6.30 -9.89 3.34
N LEU A 194 5.01 -10.21 3.48
CA LEU A 194 4.48 -11.51 3.90
C LEU A 194 3.38 -11.91 2.92
N TRP A 195 3.35 -13.18 2.52
CA TRP A 195 2.35 -13.70 1.60
C TRP A 195 1.92 -15.11 1.98
N LEU A 196 0.61 -15.37 1.94
CA LEU A 196 0.06 -16.72 2.02
C LEU A 196 -0.04 -17.29 0.61
N ALA A 197 0.75 -18.32 0.31
CA ALA A 197 0.84 -18.91 -1.01
C ALA A 197 -0.52 -19.47 -1.45
N ASN A 198 -1.00 -19.02 -2.61
CA ASN A 198 -2.23 -19.53 -3.22
C ASN A 198 -1.98 -20.57 -4.32
N CYS A 199 -0.71 -20.80 -4.67
CA CYS A 199 -0.22 -21.74 -5.67
C CYS A 199 1.06 -22.44 -5.18
N ASN A 200 1.55 -23.40 -5.96
CA ASN A 200 2.88 -24.00 -5.76
C ASN A 200 3.89 -23.24 -6.62
N GLY A 201 5.14 -23.18 -6.17
CA GLY A 201 6.21 -22.52 -6.92
C GLY A 201 7.56 -22.62 -6.22
N GLY A 202 8.41 -21.63 -6.45
CA GLY A 202 9.65 -21.53 -5.70
C GLY A 202 10.12 -20.10 -5.52
N CYS A 203 10.93 -19.88 -4.49
CA CYS A 203 11.38 -18.56 -4.10
C CYS A 203 12.89 -18.45 -3.97
N SER A 204 13.37 -17.21 -4.03
CA SER A 204 14.79 -16.89 -3.83
C SER A 204 15.24 -17.26 -2.40
N PRO A 205 16.54 -17.46 -2.16
CA PRO A 205 17.06 -17.77 -0.82
C PRO A 205 16.81 -16.69 0.25
N ASP A 206 16.49 -15.47 -0.16
CA ASP A 206 16.18 -14.34 0.72
C ASP A 206 14.71 -14.33 1.19
N VAL A 207 13.88 -15.24 0.67
CA VAL A 207 12.49 -15.45 1.11
C VAL A 207 12.44 -16.74 1.92
N LEU A 208 11.91 -16.65 3.14
CA LEU A 208 11.71 -17.78 4.03
C LEU A 208 10.34 -18.39 3.78
N VAL A 209 10.31 -19.71 3.55
CA VAL A 209 9.08 -20.49 3.48
C VAL A 209 8.77 -21.02 4.87
N LEU A 210 7.61 -20.68 5.42
CA LEU A 210 7.07 -21.24 6.66
C LEU A 210 5.96 -22.23 6.28
N HIS A 211 6.23 -23.51 6.52
CA HIS A 211 5.32 -24.60 6.24
C HIS A 211 4.60 -25.07 7.51
N ASN A 212 3.31 -25.34 7.41
CA ASN A 212 2.49 -25.82 8.52
C ASN A 212 2.71 -27.33 8.74
N ASN A 213 3.33 -27.69 9.86
CA ASN A 213 3.67 -29.09 10.17
C ASN A 213 2.53 -29.85 10.89
N ARG A 214 1.40 -29.19 11.17
CA ARG A 214 0.24 -29.72 11.93
C ARG A 214 -1.10 -29.37 11.26
N PRO A 215 -1.31 -29.74 9.98
CA PRO A 215 -2.51 -29.35 9.24
C PRO A 215 -3.82 -29.88 9.85
N ALA A 216 -3.77 -30.93 10.68
CA ALA A 216 -4.94 -31.45 11.40
C ALA A 216 -5.39 -30.57 12.58
N GLN A 217 -4.55 -29.63 13.05
CA GLN A 217 -4.81 -28.80 14.23
C GLN A 217 -4.64 -27.30 13.96
N VAL A 218 -4.00 -26.94 12.85
CA VAL A 218 -3.59 -25.57 12.54
C VAL A 218 -4.04 -25.19 11.14
N ASP A 219 -4.70 -24.05 11.03
CA ASP A 219 -5.02 -23.40 9.75
C ASP A 219 -3.91 -22.40 9.37
N SER A 220 -3.28 -22.57 8.21
CA SER A 220 -2.20 -21.68 7.77
C SER A 220 -2.66 -20.22 7.58
N SER A 221 -3.91 -19.99 7.20
CA SER A 221 -4.46 -18.64 7.03
C SER A 221 -4.58 -17.93 8.38
N PHE A 222 -4.94 -18.67 9.44
CA PHE A 222 -4.94 -18.13 10.80
C PHE A 222 -3.55 -17.69 11.25
N ILE A 223 -2.53 -18.51 10.98
CA ILE A 223 -1.13 -18.16 11.24
C ILE A 223 -0.74 -16.93 10.43
N TYR A 224 -1.11 -16.86 9.15
CA TYR A 224 -0.86 -15.70 8.30
C TYR A 224 -1.44 -14.41 8.91
N TYR A 225 -2.70 -14.41 9.33
CA TYR A 225 -3.31 -13.24 10.00
C TYR A 225 -2.62 -12.88 11.32
N SER A 226 -2.18 -13.87 12.09
CA SER A 226 -1.43 -13.66 13.33
C SER A 226 -0.08 -12.98 13.10
N LEU A 227 0.62 -13.36 12.02
CA LEU A 227 1.93 -12.83 11.63
C LEU A 227 1.86 -11.51 10.85
N ARG A 228 0.72 -11.19 10.22
CA ARG A 228 0.54 -9.94 9.46
C ARG A 228 0.57 -8.68 10.35
N ARG A 229 0.41 -8.84 11.66
CA ARG A 229 0.35 -7.74 12.64
C ARG A 229 1.68 -7.02 12.81
N GLN A 230 1.62 -5.74 13.16
CA GLN A 230 2.81 -4.91 13.43
C GLN A 230 3.74 -5.55 14.47
N GLY A 231 3.17 -6.11 15.55
CA GLY A 231 3.94 -6.72 16.63
C GLY A 231 4.85 -7.87 16.20
N PHE A 232 4.52 -8.60 15.14
CA PHE A 232 5.41 -9.63 14.60
C PHE A 232 6.65 -9.02 13.95
N PHE A 233 6.46 -7.99 13.12
CA PHE A 233 7.58 -7.31 12.46
C PHE A 233 8.45 -6.56 13.46
N ASP A 234 7.87 -5.94 14.48
CA ASP A 234 8.62 -5.31 15.58
C ASP A 234 9.48 -6.33 16.34
N PHE A 235 8.90 -7.51 16.60
CA PHE A 235 9.63 -8.61 17.23
C PHE A 235 10.81 -9.08 16.39
N ILE A 236 10.66 -9.23 15.06
CA ILE A 236 11.80 -9.52 14.18
C ILE A 236 12.84 -8.39 14.22
N MET A 237 12.37 -7.14 14.17
CA MET A 237 13.23 -5.96 14.18
C MET A 237 14.04 -5.82 15.47
N SER A 238 13.58 -6.40 16.59
CA SER A 238 14.32 -6.42 17.86
C SER A 238 15.65 -7.18 17.82
N ASP A 239 15.80 -8.13 16.89
CA ASP A 239 17.01 -8.94 16.75
C ASP A 239 17.34 -9.21 15.28
N ILE A 240 17.93 -8.19 14.65
CA ILE A 240 18.33 -8.18 13.25
C ILE A 240 19.84 -8.33 13.07
N LYS A 241 20.24 -8.81 11.89
CA LYS A 241 21.63 -8.82 11.43
C LYS A 241 21.82 -7.82 10.30
N GLY A 242 22.85 -6.97 10.43
CA GLY A 242 23.27 -6.00 9.41
C GLY A 242 22.54 -4.65 9.51
N MET A 243 23.27 -3.56 9.25
CA MET A 243 22.73 -2.19 9.34
C MET A 243 22.04 -1.72 8.05
N LYS A 244 22.71 -1.83 6.90
CA LYS A 244 22.19 -1.33 5.61
C LYS A 244 21.08 -2.20 5.01
N MET A 245 21.14 -3.51 5.28
CA MET A 245 20.20 -4.52 4.80
C MET A 245 19.83 -5.41 5.98
N PRO A 246 19.00 -4.91 6.91
CA PRO A 246 18.67 -5.65 8.11
C PRO A 246 17.93 -6.94 7.76
N ARG A 247 18.39 -8.04 8.35
CA ARG A 247 17.84 -9.37 8.12
C ARG A 247 17.35 -9.96 9.43
N GLY A 248 16.17 -10.57 9.40
CA GLY A 248 15.65 -11.32 10.54
C GLY A 248 16.49 -12.57 10.79
N LYS A 249 16.68 -12.92 12.07
CA LYS A 249 17.27 -14.21 12.45
C LYS A 249 16.18 -15.28 12.51
N LYS A 250 16.44 -16.45 11.95
CA LYS A 250 15.49 -17.57 11.93
C LYS A 250 15.14 -18.03 13.34
N GLU A 251 16.16 -18.05 14.20
CA GLU A 251 16.08 -18.45 15.60
C GLU A 251 15.21 -17.49 16.43
N THR A 252 15.12 -16.22 16.00
CA THR A 252 14.24 -15.23 16.62
C THR A 252 12.82 -15.42 16.11
N ILE A 253 12.60 -15.44 14.79
CA ILE A 253 11.28 -15.65 14.18
C ILE A 253 10.57 -16.88 14.77
N GLU A 254 11.30 -17.99 14.93
CA GLU A 254 10.82 -19.25 15.51
C GLU A 254 10.31 -19.16 16.95
N LYS A 255 10.77 -18.15 17.72
CA LYS A 255 10.37 -17.91 19.11
C LYS A 255 9.14 -17.02 19.23
N PHE A 256 8.66 -16.41 18.14
CA PHE A 256 7.46 -15.58 18.20
C PHE A 256 6.29 -16.39 18.72
N GLU A 257 5.59 -15.87 19.72
CA GLU A 257 4.49 -16.57 20.36
C GLU A 257 3.14 -16.17 19.77
N ILE A 258 2.34 -17.17 19.43
CA ILE A 258 0.97 -17.00 18.93
C ILE A 258 -0.03 -17.72 19.82
N ILE A 259 -1.19 -17.11 20.02
CA ILE A 259 -2.32 -17.77 20.68
C ILE A 259 -2.91 -18.75 19.68
N LEU A 260 -2.97 -20.03 20.05
CA LEU A 260 -3.49 -21.09 19.19
C LEU A 260 -4.80 -21.66 19.77
N PRO A 261 -5.98 -21.14 19.36
CA PRO A 261 -7.26 -21.68 19.80
C PRO A 261 -7.59 -22.98 19.03
N SER A 262 -8.77 -23.57 19.28
CA SER A 262 -9.23 -24.76 18.54
C SER A 262 -9.27 -24.51 17.03
N LEU A 263 -9.11 -25.56 16.23
CA LEU A 263 -9.13 -25.43 14.76
C LEU A 263 -10.43 -24.80 14.25
N ASP A 264 -11.57 -25.10 14.87
CA ASP A 264 -12.86 -24.50 14.51
C ASP A 264 -12.87 -22.99 14.79
N LYS A 265 -12.29 -22.57 15.93
CA LYS A 265 -12.17 -21.15 16.25
C LYS A 265 -11.20 -20.43 15.32
N GLN A 266 -10.10 -21.08 14.91
CA GLN A 266 -9.19 -20.55 13.91
C GLN A 266 -9.92 -20.27 12.59
N LYS A 267 -10.74 -21.23 12.12
CA LYS A 267 -11.55 -21.07 10.90
C LYS A 267 -12.57 -19.94 11.01
N GLU A 268 -13.26 -19.82 12.16
CA GLU A 268 -14.20 -18.71 12.41
C GLU A 268 -13.50 -17.34 12.33
N VAL A 269 -12.29 -17.24 12.90
CA VAL A 269 -11.47 -16.02 12.81
C VAL A 269 -11.07 -15.74 11.37
N VAL A 270 -10.58 -16.76 10.64
CA VAL A 270 -10.18 -16.62 9.24
C VAL A 270 -11.34 -16.14 8.37
N GLU A 271 -12.55 -16.67 8.55
CA GLU A 271 -13.74 -16.25 7.80
C GLU A 271 -14.10 -14.78 8.08
N LYS A 272 -13.97 -14.33 9.33
CA LYS A 272 -14.17 -12.91 9.68
C LYS A 272 -13.10 -12.03 9.02
N MET A 273 -11.84 -12.44 9.10
CA MET A 273 -10.72 -11.68 8.54
C MET A 273 -10.80 -11.58 7.02
N SER A 274 -11.18 -12.66 6.32
CA SER A 274 -11.29 -12.66 4.87
C SER A 274 -12.38 -11.70 4.39
N LYS A 275 -13.53 -11.64 5.09
CA LYS A 275 -14.60 -10.67 4.81
C LYS A 275 -14.11 -9.22 4.97
N ILE A 276 -13.37 -8.94 6.03
CA ILE A 276 -12.80 -7.60 6.25
C ILE A 276 -11.77 -7.27 5.15
N ASP A 277 -10.92 -8.20 4.75
CA ASP A 277 -9.96 -8.00 3.65
C ASP A 277 -10.66 -7.69 2.32
N GLU A 278 -11.77 -8.37 2.01
CA GLU A 278 -12.57 -8.09 0.82
C GLU A 278 -13.14 -6.67 0.84
N GLU A 279 -13.64 -6.20 1.98
CA GLU A 279 -14.16 -4.84 2.15
C GLU A 279 -13.05 -3.78 2.03
N ILE A 280 -11.88 -4.02 2.65
CA ILE A 280 -10.69 -3.17 2.51
C ILE A 280 -10.26 -3.12 1.04
N SER A 281 -10.25 -4.25 0.33
CA SER A 281 -9.83 -4.32 -1.07
C SER A 281 -10.73 -3.47 -1.97
N LYS A 282 -12.05 -3.61 -1.81
CA LYS A 282 -13.05 -2.77 -2.52
C LYS A 282 -12.83 -1.29 -2.23
N ALA A 283 -12.65 -0.93 -0.96
CA ALA A 283 -12.42 0.45 -0.53
C ALA A 283 -11.14 1.05 -1.14
N LYS A 284 -10.04 0.29 -1.13
CA LYS A 284 -8.77 0.69 -1.76
C LYS A 284 -8.94 0.90 -3.26
N GLN A 285 -9.69 0.03 -3.95
CA GLN A 285 -9.97 0.17 -5.38
C GLN A 285 -10.74 1.46 -5.68
N TYR A 286 -11.76 1.81 -4.88
CA TYR A 286 -12.46 3.09 -5.01
C TYR A 286 -11.51 4.29 -4.84
N VAL A 287 -10.66 4.26 -3.82
CA VAL A 287 -9.67 5.33 -3.58
C VAL A 287 -8.69 5.45 -4.75
N ALA A 288 -8.22 4.33 -5.31
CA ALA A 288 -7.31 4.31 -6.45
C ALA A 288 -7.97 4.88 -7.73
N ASN A 289 -9.26 4.62 -7.93
CA ASN A 289 -10.03 5.07 -9.10
C ASN A 289 -10.54 6.52 -8.97
N ALA A 290 -10.42 7.15 -7.80
CA ALA A 290 -10.96 8.49 -7.58
C ALA A 290 -10.33 9.57 -8.49
N TYR A 291 -9.05 9.42 -8.84
CA TYR A 291 -8.37 10.33 -9.74
C TYR A 291 -9.02 10.32 -11.13
N SER A 292 -9.14 9.14 -11.74
CA SER A 292 -9.72 8.99 -13.08
C SER A 292 -11.21 9.35 -13.11
N ALA A 293 -11.94 9.07 -12.02
CA ALA A 293 -13.34 9.48 -11.91
C ALA A 293 -13.52 11.01 -11.92
N LYS A 294 -12.67 11.76 -11.17
CA LYS A 294 -12.68 13.24 -11.21
C LYS A 294 -12.24 13.78 -12.57
N GLN A 295 -11.26 13.15 -13.20
CA GLN A 295 -10.84 13.51 -14.55
C GLN A 295 -11.99 13.33 -15.55
N ALA A 296 -12.75 12.24 -15.46
CA ALA A 296 -13.92 11.99 -16.31
C ALA A 296 -15.04 13.03 -16.11
N ILE A 297 -15.26 13.51 -14.88
CA ILE A 297 -16.19 14.63 -14.62
C ILE A 297 -15.72 15.89 -15.33
N LEU A 298 -14.44 16.25 -15.21
CA LEU A 298 -13.89 17.42 -15.89
C LEU A 298 -14.04 17.30 -17.41
N ASP A 299 -13.70 16.14 -17.97
CA ASP A 299 -13.84 15.85 -19.40
C ASP A 299 -15.29 15.97 -19.89
N LYS A 300 -16.27 15.57 -19.09
CA LYS A 300 -17.70 15.66 -19.43
C LYS A 300 -18.19 17.09 -19.63
N TYR A 301 -17.64 18.05 -18.88
CA TYR A 301 -18.11 19.45 -18.88
C TYR A 301 -17.21 20.42 -19.65
N LEU A 302 -15.96 20.04 -19.90
CA LEU A 302 -14.92 20.94 -20.43
C LEU A 302 -14.42 20.54 -21.83
N LYS A 303 -14.89 19.42 -22.39
CA LYS A 303 -14.66 19.02 -23.78
C LYS A 303 -15.72 19.57 -24.73
#